data_AF-A0A4Q5RHR3-F1
#
_entry.id   AF-A0A4Q5RHR3-F1
#
_cell.length_a   1.000
_cell.length_b   1.000
_cell.length_c   1.000
_cell.angle_alpha   90.00
_cell.angle_beta   90.00
_cell.angle_gamma   90.00
#
_symmetry.space_group_name_H-M   'P 1'
#
loop_
_entity.id
_entity.type
_entity.pdbx_description
1 polymer ?
#
loop_
_entity_poly.entity_id
_entity_poly.type
_entity_poly.pdbx_seq_one_letter_code
_entity_poly.pdbx_strand_id
1 'polypeptide(L)'
;MLLKKAGLDGFVIALLLMIVLAWLWPQGSMEYKGFSLSQFAGYGVSLIFFFYGLRLDPAKLKAGLRHWKLHLVVQLSTFVLFPLIILSTRWIFKETDFGEIWIAVFFLAALPSTVSSS
;
A
#
# COMPACT_ATOMS: atom_id res chain seq x y z
N MET A 1 28.76 4.60 0.67
CA MET A 1 28.90 3.34 -0.11
C MET A 1 28.36 2.11 0.64
N LEU A 2 28.35 2.09 1.98
CA LEU A 2 27.77 0.99 2.79
C LEU A 2 26.22 1.00 2.89
N LEU A 3 25.58 2.17 2.85
CA LEU A 3 24.10 2.30 2.94
C LEU A 3 23.35 1.60 1.79
N LYS A 4 23.90 1.64 0.57
CA LYS A 4 23.31 1.00 -0.62
C LYS A 4 23.25 -0.54 -0.52
N LYS A 5 24.12 -1.16 0.28
CA LYS A 5 24.13 -2.62 0.48
C LYS A 5 23.07 -3.10 1.47
N ALA A 6 22.50 -2.19 2.27
CA ALA A 6 21.43 -2.50 3.23
C ALA A 6 20.02 -2.30 2.64
N GLY A 7 19.89 -1.98 1.35
CA GLY A 7 18.59 -1.70 0.71
C GLY A 7 17.99 -0.32 1.03
N LEU A 8 18.71 0.52 1.78
CA LEU A 8 18.32 1.90 2.07
C LEU A 8 18.67 2.80 0.88
N ASP A 9 17.73 2.89 -0.06
CA ASP A 9 17.78 3.88 -1.13
C ASP A 9 17.20 5.24 -0.68
N GLY A 10 17.30 6.24 -1.55
CA GLY A 10 16.80 7.58 -1.25
C GLY A 10 15.29 7.62 -0.98
N PHE A 11 14.52 6.68 -1.54
CA PHE A 11 13.09 6.59 -1.32
C PHE A 11 12.78 6.08 0.09
N VAL A 12 13.42 4.99 0.53
CA VAL A 12 13.24 4.45 1.89
C VAL A 12 13.66 5.48 2.95
N ILE A 13 14.77 6.19 2.72
CA ILE A 13 15.23 7.25 3.63
C ILE A 13 14.20 8.39 3.71
N ALA A 14 13.69 8.85 2.57
CA ALA A 14 12.66 9.90 2.54
C ALA A 14 11.36 9.46 3.24
N LEU A 15 10.95 8.20 3.06
CA LEU A 15 9.78 7.63 3.72
C LEU A 15 9.96 7.64 5.25
N LEU A 16 11.09 7.14 5.75
CA LEU A 16 11.39 7.14 7.19
C LEU A 16 11.43 8.56 7.76
N LEU A 17 12.06 9.51 7.04
CA LEU A 17 12.07 10.92 7.45
C LEU A 17 10.67 11.49 7.52
N MET A 18 9.79 11.16 6.57
CA MET A 18 8.41 11.63 6.57
C MET A 18 7.60 11.05 7.74
N ILE A 19 7.82 9.78 8.10
CA ILE A 19 7.20 9.15 9.29
C ILE A 19 7.64 9.87 10.56
N VAL A 20 8.95 10.13 10.71
CA VAL A 20 9.49 10.85 11.87
C VAL A 20 8.95 12.28 11.92
N LEU A 21 8.86 12.96 10.78
CA LEU A 21 8.32 14.31 10.69
C LEU A 21 6.83 14.37 11.06
N ALA A 22 6.03 13.39 10.60
CA ALA A 22 4.62 13.29 10.97
C ALA A 22 4.43 13.01 12.47
N TRP A 23 5.33 12.23 13.07
CA TRP A 23 5.33 11.96 14.51
C TRP A 23 5.72 13.20 15.34
N LEU A 24 6.73 13.97 14.90
CA LEU A 24 7.15 15.21 15.56
C LEU A 24 6.15 16.37 15.38
N TRP A 25 5.45 16.41 14.25
CA TRP A 25 4.50 17.46 13.89
C TRP A 25 3.15 16.86 13.43
N PRO A 26 2.32 16.30 14.35
CA PRO A 26 1.04 15.67 13.99
C PRO A 26 -0.01 16.69 13.53
N GLN A 27 0.06 17.93 14.01
CA GLN A 27 -0.92 18.99 13.71
C GLN A 27 -0.78 19.59 12.30
N GLY A 28 0.30 19.26 11.58
CA GLY A 28 0.52 19.71 10.19
C GLY A 28 -0.40 19.02 9.19
N SER A 29 -1.13 18.00 9.63
CA SER A 29 -2.19 17.35 8.85
C SER A 29 -3.53 18.08 8.95
N MET A 30 -3.71 19.00 9.91
CA MET A 30 -4.98 19.70 10.10
C MET A 30 -5.22 20.67 8.94
N GLU A 31 -6.45 20.65 8.42
CA GLU A 31 -6.87 21.48 7.29
C GLU A 31 -6.63 22.96 7.57
N TYR A 32 -5.53 23.47 7.04
CA TYR A 32 -5.21 24.88 7.15
C TYR A 32 -5.94 25.59 6.04
N LYS A 33 -7.09 26.22 6.37
CA LYS A 33 -7.82 27.16 5.51
C LYS A 33 -7.98 26.69 4.05
N GLY A 34 -8.49 25.47 3.84
CA GLY A 34 -8.82 24.94 2.52
C GLY A 34 -7.73 24.11 1.83
N PHE A 35 -6.58 23.89 2.47
CA PHE A 35 -5.57 22.93 2.01
C PHE A 35 -5.59 21.67 2.89
N SER A 36 -6.00 20.54 2.31
CA SER A 36 -6.01 19.24 2.98
C SER A 36 -4.84 18.40 2.48
N LEU A 37 -3.94 18.01 3.40
CA LEU A 37 -2.77 17.19 3.05
C LEU A 37 -3.19 15.82 2.49
N SER A 38 -4.38 15.34 2.89
CA SER A 38 -5.01 14.12 2.36
C SER A 38 -5.36 14.25 0.87
N GLN A 39 -5.92 15.39 0.44
CA GLN A 39 -6.23 15.66 -0.96
C GLN A 39 -4.95 15.74 -1.78
N PHE A 40 -3.92 16.41 -1.24
CA PHE A 40 -2.61 16.49 -1.88
C PHE A 40 -1.98 15.12 -2.09
N ALA A 41 -2.01 14.26 -1.06
CA ALA A 41 -1.57 12.86 -1.19
C ALA A 41 -2.40 12.11 -2.24
N GLY A 42 -3.72 12.32 -2.28
CA GLY A 42 -4.61 11.76 -3.30
C GLY A 42 -4.23 12.16 -4.73
N TYR A 43 -3.92 13.44 -4.97
CA TYR A 43 -3.42 13.90 -6.26
C TYR A 43 -2.06 13.29 -6.61
N GLY A 44 -1.14 13.18 -5.63
CA GLY A 44 0.15 12.52 -5.82
C GLY A 44 0.00 11.04 -6.22
N VAL A 45 -0.86 10.30 -5.52
CA VAL A 45 -1.20 8.91 -5.84
C VAL A 45 -1.80 8.83 -7.25
N SER A 46 -2.75 9.69 -7.59
CA SER A 46 -3.37 9.74 -8.92
C SER A 46 -2.33 9.96 -10.02
N LEU A 47 -1.39 10.89 -9.84
CA LEU A 47 -0.30 11.14 -10.79
C LEU A 47 0.60 9.93 -10.95
N ILE A 48 1.00 9.28 -9.85
CA ILE A 48 1.82 8.06 -9.90
C ILE A 48 1.12 6.98 -10.73
N PHE A 49 -0.15 6.69 -10.44
CA PHE A 49 -0.93 5.71 -11.19
C PHE A 49 -1.13 6.12 -12.65
N PHE A 50 -1.33 7.40 -12.93
CA PHE A 50 -1.46 7.92 -14.29
C PHE A 50 -0.17 7.72 -15.10
N PHE A 51 0.99 8.14 -14.57
CA PHE A 51 2.27 7.93 -15.25
C PHE A 51 2.65 6.46 -15.37
N TYR A 52 2.31 5.65 -14.37
CA TYR A 52 2.49 4.20 -14.45
C TYR A 52 1.63 3.61 -15.58
N GLY A 53 0.36 4.00 -15.65
CA GLY A 53 -0.56 3.63 -16.71
C GLY A 53 -0.07 4.03 -18.11
N LEU A 54 0.45 5.26 -18.27
CA LEU A 54 1.03 5.73 -19.52
C LEU A 54 2.27 4.94 -19.96
N ARG A 55 3.02 4.36 -19.02
CA ARG A 55 4.20 3.54 -19.29
C ARG A 55 3.86 2.07 -19.59
N LEU A 56 2.59 1.66 -19.44
CA LEU A 56 2.19 0.28 -19.73
C LEU A 56 2.12 0.04 -21.23
N ASP A 57 2.84 -0.98 -21.69
CA ASP A 57 2.78 -1.47 -23.06
C ASP A 57 1.56 -2.39 -23.23
N PRO A 58 0.56 -2.04 -24.07
CA PRO A 58 -0.63 -2.85 -24.30
C PRO A 58 -0.32 -4.27 -24.81
N ALA A 59 0.79 -4.45 -25.54
CA ALA A 59 1.21 -5.76 -26.03
C ALA A 59 1.68 -6.67 -24.89
N LYS A 60 2.45 -6.11 -23.94
CA LYS A 60 2.88 -6.83 -22.72
C LYS A 60 1.70 -7.20 -21.83
N LEU A 61 0.73 -6.29 -21.68
CA LEU A 61 -0.51 -6.58 -20.94
C LEU A 61 -1.26 -7.77 -21.56
N LYS A 62 -1.47 -7.75 -22.88
CA LYS A 62 -2.12 -8.88 -23.59
C LYS A 62 -1.35 -10.19 -23.45
N ALA A 63 -0.02 -10.14 -23.53
CA ALA A 63 0.82 -11.33 -23.32
C ALA A 63 0.70 -11.87 -21.88
N GLY A 64 0.72 -10.99 -20.88
CA GLY A 64 0.58 -11.34 -19.47
C GLY A 64 -0.77 -11.99 -19.15
N LEU A 65 -1.85 -11.56 -19.80
CA LEU A 65 -3.20 -12.12 -19.62
C LEU A 65 -3.35 -13.57 -20.12
N ARG A 66 -2.40 -14.07 -20.93
CA ARG A 66 -2.43 -15.47 -21.41
C ARG A 66 -2.24 -16.50 -20.29
N HIS A 67 -1.58 -16.13 -19.20
CA HIS A 67 -1.33 -17.02 -18.07
C HIS A 67 -2.47 -16.99 -17.03
N TRP A 68 -3.69 -17.27 -17.46
CA TRP A 68 -4.90 -17.16 -16.62
C TRP A 68 -4.85 -18.02 -15.33
N LYS A 69 -4.15 -19.17 -15.35
CA LYS A 69 -3.93 -19.97 -14.14
C LYS A 69 -3.11 -19.23 -13.08
N LEU A 70 -2.08 -18.49 -13.50
CA LEU A 70 -1.28 -17.67 -12.60
C LEU A 70 -2.11 -16.53 -12.03
N HIS A 71 -2.90 -15.85 -12.87
CA HIS A 71 -3.83 -14.79 -12.42
C HIS A 71 -4.81 -15.31 -11.37
N LEU A 72 -5.40 -16.49 -11.57
CA LEU A 72 -6.28 -17.09 -10.57
C LEU A 72 -5.56 -17.38 -9.24
N VAL A 73 -4.35 -17.96 -9.28
CA VAL A 73 -3.59 -18.24 -8.06
C VAL A 73 -3.26 -16.96 -7.31
N VAL A 74 -2.79 -15.92 -8.01
CA VAL A 74 -2.46 -14.62 -7.41
C VAL A 74 -3.72 -13.94 -6.86
N GLN A 75 -4.82 -13.94 -7.60
CA GLN A 75 -6.08 -13.32 -7.19
C GLN A 75 -6.68 -14.02 -5.96
N LEU A 76 -6.71 -15.36 -5.96
CA LEU A 76 -7.18 -16.14 -4.82
C LEU A 76 -6.26 -15.97 -3.61
N SER A 77 -4.95 -15.93 -3.81
CA SER A 77 -4.03 -15.70 -2.70
C SER A 77 -4.24 -14.30 -2.08
N THR A 78 -4.39 -13.27 -2.91
CA THR A 78 -4.45 -11.88 -2.48
C THR A 78 -5.80 -11.51 -1.88
N PHE A 79 -6.90 -11.91 -2.52
CA PHE A 79 -8.24 -11.47 -2.13
C PHE A 79 -9.05 -12.50 -1.35
N VAL A 80 -8.54 -13.73 -1.21
CA VAL A 80 -9.22 -14.79 -0.45
C VAL A 80 -8.31 -15.28 0.66
N LEU A 81 -7.14 -15.83 0.34
CA LEU A 81 -6.29 -16.49 1.32
C LEU A 81 -5.78 -15.53 2.41
N PHE A 82 -5.17 -14.39 2.07
CA PHE A 82 -4.68 -13.46 3.09
C PHE A 82 -5.79 -12.83 3.94
N PRO A 83 -6.88 -12.29 3.37
CA PRO A 83 -7.99 -11.80 4.17
C PRO A 83 -8.59 -12.86 5.08
N LEU A 84 -8.74 -14.11 4.61
CA LEU A 84 -9.26 -15.20 5.44
C LEU A 84 -8.34 -15.57 6.60
N ILE A 85 -7.02 -15.56 6.38
CA ILE A 85 -6.05 -15.79 7.46
C ILE A 85 -6.23 -14.73 8.55
N ILE A 86 -6.29 -13.45 8.19
CA ILE A 86 -6.52 -12.38 9.17
C ILE A 86 -7.93 -12.45 9.77
N LEU A 87 -8.93 -12.84 8.99
CA LEU A 87 -10.30 -13.01 9.46
C LEU A 87 -10.40 -14.09 10.55
N SER A 88 -9.62 -15.17 10.42
CA SER A 88 -9.60 -16.25 11.40
C SER A 88 -9.16 -15.80 12.79
N THR A 89 -8.33 -14.74 12.88
CA THR A 89 -7.85 -14.20 14.15
C THR A 89 -8.82 -13.21 14.80
N ARG A 90 -9.94 -12.86 14.15
CA ARG A 90 -10.92 -11.87 14.65
C ARG A 90 -11.35 -12.12 16.09
N TRP A 91 -11.61 -13.39 16.44
CA TRP A 91 -12.08 -13.79 17.76
C TRP A 91 -11.08 -13.46 18.88
N ILE A 92 -9.79 -13.42 18.56
CA ILE A 92 -8.72 -13.11 19.50
C ILE A 92 -8.71 -11.61 19.83
N PHE A 93 -9.03 -10.76 18.86
CA PHE A 93 -8.88 -9.30 18.98
C PHE A 93 -10.19 -8.54 19.20
N LYS A 94 -11.35 -9.15 18.92
CA LYS A 94 -12.66 -8.48 18.91
C LYS A 94 -13.01 -7.78 20.24
N GLU A 95 -12.60 -8.35 21.38
CA GLU A 95 -12.90 -7.81 22.72
C GLU A 95 -11.70 -7.16 23.39
N THR A 96 -10.64 -6.89 22.62
CA THR A 96 -9.42 -6.25 23.10
C THR A 96 -9.33 -4.81 22.60
N ASP A 97 -8.49 -4.00 23.25
CA ASP A 97 -8.17 -2.63 22.80
C ASP A 97 -7.55 -2.59 21.39
N PHE A 98 -7.11 -3.74 20.86
CA PHE A 98 -6.53 -3.88 19.52
C PHE A 98 -7.57 -4.06 18.41
N GLY A 99 -8.87 -3.97 18.70
CA GLY A 99 -9.93 -4.15 17.71
C GLY A 99 -9.81 -3.23 16.48
N GLU A 100 -9.43 -1.96 16.67
CA GLU A 100 -9.24 -1.00 15.57
C GLU A 100 -8.00 -1.32 14.72
N ILE A 101 -6.90 -1.74 15.37
CA ILE A 101 -5.67 -2.16 14.68
C ILE A 101 -5.95 -3.42 13.85
N TRP A 102 -6.74 -4.35 14.37
CA TRP A 102 -7.16 -5.53 13.62
C TRP A 102 -7.95 -5.14 12.35
N ILE A 103 -8.85 -4.15 12.42
CA ILE A 103 -9.56 -3.64 11.25
C ILE A 103 -8.58 -3.06 10.21
N ALA A 104 -7.59 -2.28 10.65
CA ALA A 104 -6.56 -1.73 9.77
C ALA A 104 -5.71 -2.83 9.09
N VAL A 105 -5.31 -3.85 9.84
CA VAL A 105 -4.55 -5.01 9.31
C VAL A 105 -5.42 -5.81 8.33
N PHE A 106 -6.69 -6.05 8.66
CA PHE A 106 -7.62 -6.73 7.77
C PHE A 106 -7.84 -5.96 6.47
N PHE A 107 -7.99 -4.63 6.56
CA PHE A 107 -8.08 -3.76 5.40
C PHE A 107 -6.83 -3.87 4.51
N LEU A 108 -5.64 -3.77 5.11
CA LEU A 108 -4.36 -3.92 4.38
C LEU A 108 -4.24 -5.29 3.71
N ALA A 109 -4.66 -6.36 4.37
CA ALA A 109 -4.64 -7.71 3.81
C ALA A 109 -5.60 -7.92 2.63
N ALA A 110 -6.63 -7.06 2.51
CA ALA A 110 -7.61 -7.09 1.42
C ALA A 110 -7.25 -6.18 0.23
N LEU A 111 -6.14 -5.43 0.32
CA LEU A 111 -5.65 -4.60 -0.78
C LEU A 111 -4.85 -5.44 -1.81
N PRO A 112 -4.86 -5.04 -3.10
CA PRO A 112 -3.98 -5.62 -4.11
C PRO A 112 -2.50 -5.43 -3.73
N SER A 113 -1.62 -6.28 -4.28
CA SER A 113 -0.18 -6.14 -4.13
C SER A 113 0.35 -4.84 -4.76
N THR A 114 1.50 -4.36 -4.28
CA THR A 114 2.10 -3.09 -4.72
C THR A 114 2.59 -3.17 -6.17
N VAL A 115 2.26 -2.15 -6.98
CA VAL A 115 2.73 -1.98 -8.37
C VAL A 115 4.25 -1.82 -8.49
N SER A 116 4.97 -1.53 -7.41
CA SER A 116 6.41 -1.28 -7.41
C SER A 116 7.28 -2.54 -7.33
N SER A 117 6.68 -3.73 -7.13
CA SER A 117 7.41 -4.99 -6.92
C SER A 117 6.83 -6.17 -7.72
N SER A 118 6.09 -5.91 -8.79
CA SER A 118 5.48 -6.93 -9.67
C SER A 118 5.72 -6.62 -11.14
#